data_AF-B7PHE6-F1
#
_entry.id   AF-B7PHE6-F1
#
_cell.length_a   1.000
_cell.length_b   1.000
_cell.length_c   1.000
_cell.angle_alpha   90.00
_cell.angle_beta   90.00
_cell.angle_gamma   90.00
#
_symmetry.space_group_name_H-M   'P 1'
#
loop_
_entity.id
_entity.type
_entity.pdbx_description
1 polymer ?
#
loop_
_entity_poly.entity_id
_entity_poly.type
_entity_poly.pdbx_seq_one_letter_code
_entity_poly.pdbx_strand_id
1 'polypeptide(L)'
;MLGILKRANLVPSMCQVRRDSTERYTSPQHLTQDLMATNSIRALLTEEEKQLLLEDATVEAKRLWADKEAGGSLLAVDVFVVRASKQGP
;
A
#
# COMPACT_ATOMS: atom_id res chain seq x y z
N MET A 1 -3.44 -16.49 2.03
CA MET A 1 -3.45 -16.26 3.49
C MET A 1 -3.71 -17.51 4.34
N LEU A 2 -4.76 -18.32 4.07
CA LEU A 2 -5.07 -19.51 4.90
C LEU A 2 -3.88 -20.48 5.07
N GLY A 3 -3.11 -20.70 4.00
CA GLY A 3 -1.89 -21.51 4.08
C GLY A 3 -0.81 -20.96 5.02
N ILE A 4 -0.71 -19.63 5.16
CA ILE A 4 0.24 -18.98 6.09
C ILE A 4 -0.20 -19.23 7.54
N LEU A 5 -1.49 -19.06 7.83
CA LEU A 5 -2.05 -19.30 9.16
C LEU A 5 -1.93 -20.76 9.58
N LYS A 6 -2.22 -21.69 8.66
CA LYS A 6 -2.08 -23.13 8.90
C LYS A 6 -0.63 -23.51 9.24
N ARG A 7 0.35 -22.97 8.51
CA ARG A 7 1.78 -23.19 8.82
C ARG A 7 2.19 -22.62 10.18
N ALA A 8 1.50 -21.59 10.65
CA ALA A 8 1.73 -20.98 11.96
C ALA A 8 0.92 -21.65 13.10
N ASN A 9 0.22 -22.77 12.84
CA ASN A 9 -0.71 -23.41 13.77
C ASN A 9 -1.78 -22.46 14.34
N LEU A 10 -2.28 -21.57 13.48
CA LEU A 10 -3.33 -20.61 13.80
C LEU A 10 -4.64 -21.03 13.15
N VAL A 11 -5.72 -20.97 13.94
CA VAL A 11 -7.09 -21.16 13.48
C VAL A 11 -7.70 -19.78 13.22
N PRO A 12 -8.05 -19.45 11.96
CA PRO A 12 -8.75 -18.22 11.66
C PRO A 12 -10.16 -18.25 12.24
N SER A 13 -10.59 -17.15 12.85
CA SER A 13 -11.95 -16.94 13.32
C SER A 13 -12.70 -15.85 12.55
N MET A 14 -11.97 -15.01 11.82
CA MET A 14 -12.54 -13.94 10.99
C MET A 14 -11.60 -13.59 9.85
N CYS A 15 -12.17 -13.29 8.68
CA CYS A 15 -11.47 -12.63 7.59
C CYS A 15 -12.39 -11.54 7.03
N GLN A 16 -11.95 -10.29 7.11
CA GLN A 16 -12.65 -9.15 6.53
C GLN A 16 -11.78 -8.56 5.42
N VAL A 17 -12.37 -8.33 4.25
CA VAL A 17 -11.74 -7.56 3.17
C VAL A 17 -12.22 -6.13 3.27
N ARG A 18 -11.30 -5.18 3.28
CA ARG A 18 -11.57 -3.75 3.26
C ARG A 18 -10.86 -3.17 2.05
N ARG A 19 -11.51 -2.29 1.31
CA ARG A 19 -10.78 -1.43 0.37
C ARG A 19 -10.15 -0.32 1.18
N ASP A 20 -8.85 -0.10 1.00
CA ASP A 20 -8.17 0.99 1.69
C ASP A 20 -8.79 2.31 1.27
N SER A 21 -9.08 3.19 2.23
CA SER A 21 -9.62 4.50 1.90
C SER A 21 -8.46 5.41 1.50
N THR A 22 -8.54 5.96 0.30
CA THR A 22 -7.51 6.87 -0.20
C THR A 22 -7.71 8.31 0.31
N GLU A 23 -8.57 8.47 1.32
CA GLU A 23 -8.89 9.73 2.00
C GLU A 23 -7.69 10.27 2.79
N ARG A 24 -6.77 9.38 3.22
CA ARG A 24 -5.55 9.77 3.92
C ARG A 24 -4.65 10.72 3.12
N TYR A 25 -4.76 10.71 1.80
CA TYR A 25 -3.97 11.57 0.92
C TYR A 25 -4.70 12.88 0.66
N THR A 26 -4.12 13.97 1.15
CA THR A 26 -4.69 15.31 1.03
C THR A 26 -4.14 16.13 -0.15
N SER A 27 -3.09 15.65 -0.82
CA SER A 27 -2.52 16.31 -2.00
C SER A 27 -1.72 15.34 -2.88
N PRO A 28 -1.47 15.67 -4.17
CA PRO A 28 -0.52 14.92 -5.01
C PRO A 28 0.88 14.84 -4.39
N GLN A 29 1.31 15.89 -3.68
CA GLN A 29 2.62 15.93 -3.04
C GLN A 29 2.72 14.93 -1.90
N HIS A 30 1.65 14.75 -1.10
CA HIS A 30 1.61 13.69 -0.09
C HIS A 30 1.69 12.28 -0.72
N LEU A 31 1.10 12.07 -1.90
CA LEU A 31 1.26 10.81 -2.65
C LEU A 31 2.70 10.62 -3.12
N THR A 32 3.33 11.64 -3.71
CA THR A 32 4.73 11.56 -4.13
C THR A 32 5.64 11.18 -2.96
N GLN A 33 5.43 11.82 -1.79
CA GLN A 33 6.20 11.52 -0.58
C GLN A 33 6.01 10.07 -0.12
N ASP A 34 4.76 9.57 -0.11
CA ASP A 34 4.46 8.19 0.29
C ASP A 34 5.02 7.15 -0.69
N LEU A 35 4.91 7.41 -2.00
CA LEU A 35 5.53 6.59 -3.05
C LEU A 35 7.04 6.53 -2.88
N MET A 36 7.68 7.68 -2.61
CA MET A 36 9.12 7.73 -2.33
C MET A 36 9.49 7.07 -0.99
N ALA A 37 8.63 7.12 0.02
CA ALA A 37 8.90 6.54 1.33
C ALA A 37 8.77 5.02 1.33
N THR A 38 7.82 4.48 0.57
CA THR A 38 7.48 3.05 0.54
C THR A 38 8.21 2.27 -0.56
N ASN A 39 8.84 2.96 -1.51
CA ASN A 39 9.58 2.30 -2.58
C ASN A 39 10.89 1.67 -2.07
N SER A 40 10.87 0.34 -1.95
CA SER A 40 12.02 -0.46 -1.49
C SER A 40 13.28 -0.31 -2.34
N ILE A 41 13.16 0.06 -3.62
CA ILE A 41 14.30 0.24 -4.53
C ILE A 41 15.13 1.45 -4.09
N ARG A 42 14.54 2.46 -3.43
CA ARG A 42 15.23 3.68 -2.99
C ARG A 42 16.49 3.41 -2.16
N ALA A 43 16.52 2.31 -1.41
CA ALA A 43 17.68 1.91 -0.60
C ALA A 43 18.89 1.45 -1.45
N LEU A 44 18.66 1.12 -2.72
CA LEU A 44 19.64 0.59 -3.66
C LEU A 44 20.16 1.64 -4.65
N LEU A 45 19.54 2.83 -4.67
CA LEU A 45 19.82 3.87 -5.65
C LEU A 45 20.90 4.85 -5.18
N THR A 46 21.65 5.39 -6.14
CA THR A 46 22.48 6.58 -5.93
C THR A 46 21.62 7.83 -5.72
N GLU A 47 22.23 8.97 -5.37
CA GLU A 47 21.48 10.22 -5.23
C GLU A 47 20.91 10.72 -6.57
N GLU A 48 21.65 10.53 -7.67
CA GLU A 48 21.19 10.88 -9.02
C GLU A 48 19.99 10.01 -9.43
N GLU A 49 20.05 8.71 -9.17
CA GLU A 49 18.95 7.79 -9.46
C GLU A 49 17.72 8.04 -8.58
N LYS A 50 17.90 8.48 -7.32
CA LYS A 50 16.79 8.91 -6.46
C LYS A 50 16.08 10.12 -7.04
N GLN A 51 16.80 11.01 -7.71
CA GLN A 51 16.18 12.17 -8.36
C GLN A 51 15.32 11.74 -9.56
N LEU A 52 15.81 10.78 -10.36
CA LEU A 52 15.01 10.18 -11.43
C LEU A 52 13.77 9.48 -10.87
N LEU A 53 13.92 8.72 -9.78
CA LEU A 53 12.80 8.09 -9.10
C LEU A 53 11.78 9.11 -8.59
N LEU A 54 12.23 10.26 -8.09
CA LEU A 54 11.35 11.34 -7.64
C LEU A 54 10.54 11.94 -8.79
N GLU A 55 11.14 12.11 -9.97
CA GLU A 55 10.45 12.57 -11.17
C GLU A 55 9.35 11.58 -11.56
N ASP A 56 9.69 10.29 -11.64
CA ASP A 56 8.74 9.21 -11.94
C ASP A 56 7.60 9.16 -10.91
N ALA A 57 7.93 9.21 -9.62
CA ALA A 57 6.95 9.22 -8.53
C ALA A 57 6.04 10.47 -8.58
N THR A 58 6.56 11.60 -9.05
CA THR A 58 5.78 12.83 -9.21
C THR A 58 4.79 12.71 -10.38
N VAL A 59 5.23 12.16 -11.51
CA VAL A 59 4.35 11.91 -12.67
C VAL A 59 3.25 10.95 -12.30
N GLU A 60 3.59 9.84 -11.64
CA GLU A 60 2.63 8.83 -11.23
C GLU A 60 1.65 9.38 -10.18
N ALA A 61 2.13 10.13 -9.17
CA ALA A 61 1.27 10.76 -8.19
C ALA A 61 0.25 11.71 -8.82
N LYS A 62 0.64 12.49 -9.84
CA LYS A 62 -0.29 13.35 -10.59
C LYS A 62 -1.34 12.54 -11.35
N ARG A 63 -0.93 11.46 -12.00
CA ARG A 63 -1.84 10.54 -12.71
C ARG A 63 -2.88 9.95 -11.76
N LEU A 64 -2.42 9.38 -10.65
CA LEU A 64 -3.29 8.81 -9.62
C LEU A 64 -4.22 9.87 -9.04
N TRP A 65 -3.71 11.07 -8.76
CA TRP A 65 -4.52 12.16 -8.23
C TRP A 65 -5.63 12.58 -9.19
N ALA A 66 -5.34 12.69 -10.49
CA ALA A 66 -6.37 12.97 -11.49
C ALA A 66 -7.43 11.87 -11.54
N ASP A 67 -7.03 10.59 -11.45
CA ASP A 67 -7.97 9.46 -11.38
C ASP A 67 -8.88 9.57 -10.15
N LYS A 68 -8.34 9.98 -8.99
CA LYS A 68 -9.12 10.24 -7.76
C LYS A 68 -10.12 11.38 -7.93
N GLU A 69 -9.70 12.50 -8.50
CA GLU A 69 -10.56 13.66 -8.74
C GLU A 69 -11.70 13.33 -9.72
N ALA A 70 -11.47 12.39 -10.64
CA ALA A 70 -12.50 11.84 -11.52
C ALA A 70 -13.47 10.83 -10.83
N GLY A 71 -13.35 10.63 -9.52
CA GLY A 71 -14.16 9.69 -8.74
C GLY A 71 -13.61 8.26 -8.70
N GLY A 72 -12.40 8.04 -9.20
CA GLY A 72 -11.65 6.80 -9.06
C GLY A 72 -11.02 6.62 -7.68
N SER A 73 -10.34 5.48 -7.48
CA SER A 73 -9.51 5.25 -6.30
C SER A 73 -8.05 5.57 -6.60
N LEU A 74 -7.34 6.26 -5.69
CA LEU A 74 -5.89 6.48 -5.83
C LEU A 74 -5.11 5.16 -5.89
N LEU A 75 -5.55 4.17 -5.11
CA LEU A 75 -4.90 2.88 -5.00
C LEU A 75 -6.00 1.82 -4.91
N ALA A 76 -5.94 0.79 -5.76
CA ALA A 76 -6.83 -0.36 -5.68
C ALA A 76 -6.22 -1.41 -4.75
N VAL A 77 -6.12 -1.09 -3.45
CA VAL A 77 -5.56 -2.00 -2.45
C VAL A 77 -6.69 -2.63 -1.63
N ASP A 78 -6.80 -3.95 -1.73
CA ASP A 78 -7.61 -4.76 -0.83
C ASP A 78 -6.78 -5.12 0.41
N VAL A 79 -7.21 -4.62 1.56
CA VAL A 79 -6.65 -4.92 2.88
C VAL A 79 -7.44 -6.06 3.49
N PHE A 80 -6.75 -7.17 3.78
CA PHE A 80 -7.34 -8.30 4.45
C PHE A 80 -7.04 -8.26 5.96
N VAL A 81 -8.07 -8.04 6.77
CA VAL A 81 -8.00 -8.10 8.23
C VAL A 81 -8.39 -9.50 8.69
N VAL A 82 -7.41 -10.25 9.19
CA VAL A 82 -7.62 -11.62 9.68
C VAL A 82 -7.47 -11.66 11.18
N ARG A 83 -8.46 -12.26 11.86
CA ARG A 83 -8.34 -12.67 13.26
C ARG A 83 -8.11 -14.17 13.30
N ALA A 84 -7.09 -14.59 14.04
CA ALA A 84 -6.79 -15.99 14.24
C ALA A 84 -6.25 -16.22 15.66
N SER A 85 -6.39 -17.43 16.17
CA SER A 85 -5.89 -17.82 17.49
C SER A 85 -5.15 -19.15 17.40
N LYS A 86 -4.19 -19.36 18.30
CA LYS A 86 -3.71 -20.73 18.56
C LYS A 86 -4.86 -21.51 19.21
N GLN A 87 -4.99 -22.78 18.87
CA GLN A 87 -5.76 -23.67 19.73
C GLN A 87 -5.02 -23.73 21.08
N GLY A 88 -5.77 -23.50 22.16
CA GLY A 88 -5.25 -23.75 23.50
C GLY A 88 -4.88 -25.22 23.67
N PRO A 89 -4.14 -25.56 24.75
CA PRO A 89 -3.88 -26.96 25.09
C PRO A 89 -5.17 -27.78 25.22
#